data_AF-A0A2G6GLC6-F1
#
_entry.id   AF-A0A2G6GLC6-F1
#
_cell.length_a   1.000
_cell.length_b   1.000
_cell.length_c   1.000
_cell.angle_alpha   90.00
_cell.angle_beta   90.00
_cell.angle_gamma   90.00
#
_symmetry.space_group_name_H-M   'P 1'
#
loop_
_entity.id
_entity.type
_entity.pdbx_description
1 polymer ?
#
loop_
_entity_poly.entity_id
_entity_poly.type
_entity_poly.pdbx_seq_one_letter_code
_entity_poly.pdbx_strand_id
1 'polypeptide(L)' 'MKKEKDLKLKNLEQLKGLSKADLKKELDASSKNLYVLKMKKTLGELKQTHYITALRRYVARVKTIANSK' A
#
# COMPACT_ATOMS: atom_id res chain seq x y z
N MET A 1 -12.13 -0.52 -6.43
CA MET A 1 -11.94 -0.08 -7.83
C MET A 1 -11.66 1.40 -8.01
N LYS A 2 -12.47 2.38 -7.54
CA LYS A 2 -12.10 3.82 -7.67
C LYS A 2 -10.95 4.28 -6.74
N LYS A 3 -10.86 3.75 -5.52
CA LYS A 3 -9.94 4.20 -4.45
C LYS A 3 -8.46 3.81 -4.62
N GLU A 4 -8.19 2.74 -5.36
CA GLU A 4 -6.83 2.21 -5.58
C GLU A 4 -6.12 2.93 -6.75
N LYS A 5 -6.90 3.51 -7.68
CA LYS A 5 -6.38 4.29 -8.82
C LYS A 5 -5.70 5.58 -8.36
N ASP A 6 -6.29 6.30 -7.41
CA ASP A 6 -5.72 7.56 -6.90
C ASP A 6 -4.37 7.36 -6.20
N LEU A 7 -4.19 6.20 -5.56
CA LEU A 7 -2.97 5.81 -4.85
C LEU A 7 -1.98 5.03 -5.73
N LYS A 8 -2.26 4.86 -7.03
CA LYS A 8 -1.45 4.10 -8.00
C LYS A 8 -1.03 2.71 -7.49
N LEU A 9 -1.93 2.01 -6.80
CA LEU A 9 -1.63 0.70 -6.22
C LEU A 9 -1.65 -0.39 -7.30
N LYS A 10 -0.68 -1.31 -7.25
CA LYS A 10 -0.63 -2.46 -8.17
C LYS A 10 -1.77 -3.44 -7.89
N ASN A 11 -2.29 -4.06 -8.94
CA ASN A 11 -3.30 -5.12 -8.82
C ASN A 11 -2.68 -6.44 -8.34
N LEU A 12 -3.53 -7.38 -7.92
CA LEU A 12 -3.08 -8.69 -7.42
C LEU A 12 -2.23 -9.48 -8.41
N GLU A 13 -2.60 -9.47 -9.69
CA GLU A 13 -1.85 -10.15 -10.76
C GLU A 13 -0.44 -9.57 -10.92
N GLN A 14 -0.35 -8.24 -10.91
CA GLN A 14 0.92 -7.53 -10.97
C GLN A 14 1.82 -7.86 -9.77
N LEU A 15 1.24 -7.92 -8.57
CA LEU A 15 1.98 -8.31 -7.37
C LEU A 15 2.49 -9.76 -7.44
N LYS A 16 1.69 -10.70 -7.97
CA LYS A 16 2.11 -12.09 -8.15
C LYS A 16 3.28 -12.23 -9.14
N GLY A 17 3.35 -11.35 -10.15
CA GLY A 17 4.44 -11.32 -11.13
C GLY A 17 5.79 -10.80 -10.59
N LEU A 18 5.80 -10.07 -9.47
CA LEU A 18 7.03 -9.46 -8.93
C LEU A 18 7.97 -10.47 -8.26
N SER A 19 9.27 -10.23 -8.31
CA SER A 19 10.26 -11.02 -7.55
C SER A 19 10.13 -10.77 -6.04
N LYS A 20 10.71 -11.66 -5.19
CA LYS A 20 10.77 -11.43 -3.74
C LYS A 20 11.43 -10.09 -3.38
N ALA A 21 12.48 -9.71 -4.10
CA ALA A 21 13.18 -8.44 -3.89
C ALA A 21 12.29 -7.24 -4.24
N ASP A 22 11.53 -7.32 -5.32
CA ASP A 22 10.64 -6.23 -5.73
C ASP A 22 9.39 -6.13 -4.85
N LEU A 23 8.89 -7.26 -4.34
CA LEU A 23 7.84 -7.27 -3.32
C LEU A 23 8.28 -6.60 -2.03
N LYS A 24 9.55 -6.79 -1.63
CA LYS A 24 10.13 -6.09 -0.47
C LYS A 24 10.22 -4.58 -0.70
N LYS A 25 10.71 -4.15 -1.86
CA LYS A 25 10.75 -2.72 -2.25
C LYS A 25 9.36 -2.08 -2.23
N GLU A 26 8.36 -2.77 -2.78
CA GLU A 26 6.97 -2.32 -2.81
C GLU A 26 6.39 -2.19 -1.39
N LEU A 27 6.70 -3.14 -0.53
CA LEU A 27 6.29 -3.14 0.87
C LEU A 27 6.88 -1.95 1.63
N ASP A 28 8.17 -1.67 1.43
CA ASP A 28 8.86 -0.55 2.08
C ASP A 28 8.29 0.79 1.62
N ALA A 29 8.09 0.96 0.31
CA ALA A 29 7.47 2.16 -0.26
C ALA A 29 6.04 2.37 0.28
N SER A 30 5.23 1.31 0.29
CA SER A 30 3.85 1.37 0.79
C SER A 30 3.79 1.66 2.29
N SER A 31 4.73 1.13 3.07
CA SER A 31 4.81 1.38 4.51
C SER A 31 5.20 2.82 4.83
N LYS A 32 6.15 3.40 4.08
CA LYS A 32 6.49 4.83 4.16
C LYS A 32 5.29 5.72 3.82
N ASN A 33 4.58 5.40 2.75
CA ASN A 33 3.36 6.12 2.37
C ASN A 33 2.28 6.03 3.46
N LEU A 34 2.14 4.87 4.12
CA LEU A 34 1.20 4.71 5.24
C LEU A 34 1.55 5.63 6.40
N TYR A 35 2.85 5.72 6.72
CA TYR A 35 3.35 6.59 7.77
C TYR A 35 3.04 8.06 7.48
N VAL A 36 3.33 8.53 6.27
CA VAL A 36 3.04 9.90 5.84
C VAL A 36 1.54 10.20 5.93
N LEU A 37 0.68 9.27 5.48
CA LEU A 37 -0.78 9.47 5.58
C LEU A 37 -1.26 9.50 7.03
N LYS A 38 -0.69 8.68 7.93
CA LYS A 38 -0.99 8.74 9.36
C LYS A 38 -0.56 10.07 9.97
N MET A 39 0.62 10.56 9.62
CA MET A 39 1.13 11.87 10.05
C MET A 39 0.22 13.01 9.57
N LYS A 40 -0.17 13.01 8.29
CA LYS A 40 -1.13 14.01 7.77
C LYS A 40 -2.49 13.94 8.46
N LYS A 41 -2.93 12.73 8.85
CA LYS A 41 -4.16 12.57 9.64
C LYS A 41 -4.03 13.17 11.04
N THR A 42 -2.92 12.95 11.72
CA THR A 42 -2.70 13.52 13.07
C THR A 42 -2.61 15.04 13.04
N LEU A 43 -2.08 15.62 11.95
CA LEU A 43 -2.03 17.07 11.73
C LEU A 43 -3.38 17.66 11.26
N GLY A 44 -4.40 16.84 11.00
CA GLY A 44 -5.69 17.31 10.48
C GLY A 44 -5.71 17.68 8.99
N GLU A 45 -4.58 17.53 8.29
CA GLU A 45 -4.42 17.88 6.87
C GLU A 45 -4.98 16.83 5.90
N LEU A 46 -5.29 15.62 6.40
CA LEU A 46 -5.78 14.53 5.57
C LEU A 46 -7.29 14.62 5.33
N LYS A 47 -7.68 15.24 4.21
CA LYS A 47 -9.08 15.29 3.74
C LYS A 47 -9.68 13.91 3.47
N GLN A 48 -8.89 12.95 2.98
CA GLN A 48 -9.37 11.64 2.54
C GLN A 48 -8.85 10.50 3.42
N THR A 49 -9.53 10.24 4.53
CA THR A 49 -9.11 9.26 5.56
C THR A 49 -9.15 7.80 5.09
N HIS A 50 -9.97 7.50 4.08
CA HIS A 50 -10.12 6.14 3.54
C HIS A 50 -8.85 5.64 2.83
N TYR A 51 -7.95 6.54 2.40
CA TYR A 51 -6.65 6.17 1.83
C TYR A 51 -5.78 5.38 2.81
N ILE A 52 -5.84 5.67 4.11
CA ILE A 52 -5.11 4.91 5.13
C ILE A 52 -5.60 3.46 5.15
N THR A 53 -6.92 3.24 5.07
CA THR A 53 -7.49 1.89 5.08
C THR A 53 -7.17 1.14 3.79
N ALA A 54 -7.21 1.82 2.64
CA ALA A 54 -6.80 1.22 1.36
C ALA A 54 -5.33 0.78 1.39
N LEU A 55 -4.42 1.66 1.82
CA LEU A 55 -3.00 1.37 1.87
C LEU A 55 -2.64 0.28 2.89
N ARG A 56 -3.34 0.24 4.04
CA ARG A 56 -3.17 -0.83 5.04
C ARG A 56 -3.55 -2.20 4.49
N ARG A 57 -4.67 -2.30 3.76
CA ARG A 57 -5.09 -3.53 3.08
C ARG A 57 -4.10 -3.93 1.99
N TYR A 58 -3.56 -2.95 1.26
CA TYR A 58 -2.55 -3.19 0.25
C TYR A 58 -1.26 -3.78 0.84
N VAL A 59 -0.71 -3.18 1.90
CA VAL A 59 0.47 -3.70 2.61
C VAL A 59 0.24 -5.14 3.08
N ALA A 60 -0.94 -5.45 3.61
CA ALA A 60 -1.28 -6.83 4.01
C ALA A 60 -1.24 -7.80 2.82
N ARG A 61 -1.82 -7.43 1.67
CA ARG A 61 -1.78 -8.25 0.44
C ARG A 61 -0.34 -8.49 -0.04
N VAL A 62 0.50 -7.44 -0.05
CA VAL A 62 1.91 -7.57 -0.43
C VAL A 62 2.64 -8.54 0.50
N LYS A 63 2.43 -8.43 1.82
CA LYS A 63 2.99 -9.37 2.80
C LYS A 63 2.54 -10.81 2.56
N THR A 64 1.25 -11.04 2.32
CA THR A 64 0.71 -12.38 2.06
C THR A 64 1.35 -13.00 0.82
N ILE A 65 1.46 -12.24 -0.29
CA ILE A 65 2.08 -12.73 -1.52
C ILE A 65 3.58 -12.99 -1.32
N ALA A 66 4.28 -12.09 -0.61
CA ALA A 66 5.70 -12.26 -0.33
C ALA A 66 5.99 -13.50 0.53
N ASN A 67 5.11 -13.81 1.48
CA ASN A 67 5.22 -15.00 2.33
C ASN A 67 4.82 -16.30 1.62
N SER A 68 3.95 -16.21 0.62
CA SER A 68 3.52 -17.36 -0.20
C SER A 68 4.50 -17.72 -1.31
N LYS A 69 5.52 -16.89 -1.57
CA LYS A 69 6.63 -17.18 -2.48
C LYS A 69 7.82 -17.75 -1.72
#